data_AF-A0A7Y1Z0A4-F1
#
_entry.id   AF-A0A7Y1Z0A4-F1
#
_cell.length_a   1.000
_cell.length_b   1.000
_cell.length_c   1.000
_cell.angle_alpha   90.00
_cell.angle_beta   90.00
_cell.angle_gamma   90.00
#
_symmetry.space_group_name_H-M   'P 1'
#
loop_
_entity.id
_entity.type
_entity.pdbx_description
1 polymer ?
#
loop_
_entity_poly.entity_id
_entity_poly.type
_entity_poly.pdbx_seq_one_letter_code
_entity_poly.pdbx_strand_id
1 'polypeptide(L)' 'MTDEECKVEIIGEWDRWVVATLGPDAKPEENHLFGFFSHLKSKRPDLLEFGDVAERHPSIHAWLIDSGRIEG' A
#
# COMPACT_ATOMS: atom_id res chain seq x y z
N MET A 1 4.61 -5.54 -15.07
CA MET A 1 4.23 -4.16 -14.70
C MET A 1 5.50 -3.36 -14.48
N THR A 2 5.47 -2.08 -14.81
CA THR A 2 6.51 -1.11 -14.44
C THR A 2 6.33 -0.68 -12.99
N ASP A 3 7.37 -0.12 -12.36
CA ASP A 3 7.29 0.38 -10.99
C ASP A 3 6.20 1.45 -10.82
N GLU A 4 5.96 2.28 -11.83
CA GLU A 4 4.91 3.31 -11.80
C GLU A 4 3.50 2.69 -11.86
N GLU A 5 3.30 1.63 -12.66
CA GLU A 5 2.04 0.88 -12.68
C GLU A 5 1.78 0.21 -11.32
N CYS A 6 2.81 -0.39 -10.71
CA CYS A 6 2.72 -0.96 -9.37
C CYS A 6 2.32 0.09 -8.33
N LYS A 7 2.94 1.27 -8.38
CA LYS A 7 2.62 2.39 -7.48
C LYS A 7 1.15 2.79 -7.57
N VAL A 8 0.64 3.04 -8.77
CA VAL A 8 -0.76 3.45 -8.98
C VAL A 8 -1.73 2.38 -8.47
N GLU A 9 -1.48 1.11 -8.81
CA GLU A 9 -2.32 0.00 -8.36
C GLU A 9 -2.28 -0.22 -6.85
N ILE A 10 -1.11 -0.06 -6.22
CA ILE A 10 -0.95 -0.17 -4.77
C ILE A 10 -1.72 0.93 -4.05
N ILE A 11 -1.65 2.18 -4.51
CA ILE A 11 -2.42 3.29 -3.93
C ILE A 11 -3.93 3.01 -4.07
N GLY A 12 -4.37 2.53 -5.22
CA GLY A 12 -5.77 2.14 -5.41
C GLY A 12 -6.20 0.95 -4.53
N GLU A 13 -5.30 -0.02 -4.33
CA GLU A 13 -5.54 -1.17 -3.46
C GLU A 13 -5.58 -0.77 -1.98
N TRP A 14 -4.78 0.21 -1.57
CA TRP A 14 -4.85 0.81 -0.24
C TRP A 14 -6.24 1.38 0.04
N ASP A 15 -6.78 2.19 -0.88
CA ASP A 15 -8.10 2.79 -0.72
C ASP A 15 -9.20 1.74 -0.56
N ARG A 16 -9.15 0.67 -1.37
CA ARG A 16 -10.07 -0.47 -1.25
C ARG A 16 -9.90 -1.19 0.08
N TRP A 17 -8.66 -1.43 0.50
CA TRP A 17 -8.35 -2.15 1.73
C TRP A 17 -8.79 -1.37 2.98
N VAL A 18 -8.60 -0.05 3.00
CA VAL A 18 -9.05 0.84 4.09
C VAL A 18 -10.55 0.77 4.24
N VAL A 19 -11.31 0.94 3.16
CA VAL A 19 -12.78 0.87 3.20
C VAL A 19 -13.24 -0.50 3.68
N ALA A 20 -12.63 -1.58 3.19
CA ALA A 20 -13.02 -2.95 3.53
C ALA A 20 -12.64 -3.37 4.96
N THR A 21 -11.51 -2.89 5.48
CA THR A 21 -10.92 -3.38 6.74
C THR A 21 -11.14 -2.44 7.91
N LEU A 22 -11.04 -1.13 7.66
CA LEU A 22 -11.14 -0.08 8.70
C LEU A 22 -12.49 0.62 8.66
N GLY A 23 -13.14 0.65 7.50
CA GLY A 23 -14.42 1.31 7.26
C GLY A 23 -14.30 2.61 6.45
N PRO A 24 -15.42 3.12 5.90
CA PRO A 24 -15.42 4.23 4.96
C PRO A 24 -14.99 5.59 5.56
N ASP A 25 -15.16 5.77 6.87
CA ASP A 25 -14.82 7.02 7.58
C ASP A 25 -13.49 6.91 8.37
N ALA A 26 -12.76 5.81 8.18
CA ALA A 26 -11.49 5.61 8.87
C ALA A 26 -10.45 6.63 8.40
N LYS A 27 -9.66 7.12 9.35
CA LYS A 27 -8.42 7.86 9.06
C LYS A 27 -7.25 6.89 9.24
N PRO A 28 -6.76 6.29 8.16
CA PRO A 28 -5.70 5.32 8.27
C PRO A 28 -4.38 6.02 8.65
N GLU A 29 -3.69 5.42 9.60
CA GLU A 29 -2.39 5.86 10.14
C GLU A 29 -1.27 4.90 9.70
N GLU A 30 0.00 5.31 9.88
CA GLU A 30 1.19 4.53 9.50
C GLU A 30 1.19 3.10 10.09
N ASN A 31 0.67 2.91 11.30
CA ASN A 31 0.57 1.59 11.95
C ASN A 31 -0.26 0.57 11.14
N HIS A 32 -1.14 1.01 10.25
CA HIS A 32 -1.94 0.15 9.38
C HIS A 32 -1.14 -0.39 8.18
N LEU A 33 0.04 0.18 7.89
CA LEU A 33 0.89 -0.23 6.78
C LEU A 33 1.28 -1.70 6.85
N PHE A 34 1.60 -2.21 8.05
CA PHE A 34 1.93 -3.63 8.23
C PHE A 34 0.75 -4.56 7.87
N GLY A 35 -0.47 -4.15 8.24
CA GLY A 35 -1.69 -4.87 7.91
C GLY A 35 -1.93 -4.89 6.40
N PHE A 36 -1.80 -3.73 5.76
CA PHE A 36 -1.92 -3.61 4.31
C PHE A 36 -0.84 -4.38 3.56
N PHE A 37 0.42 -4.33 4.00
CA PHE A 37 1.50 -5.07 3.35
C PHE A 37 1.30 -6.58 3.46
N SER A 38 0.74 -7.05 4.58
CA SER A 38 0.33 -8.45 4.75
C SER A 38 -0.83 -8.82 3.81
N HIS A 39 -1.79 -7.91 3.61
CA HIS A 39 -2.86 -8.07 2.61
C HIS A 39 -2.30 -8.19 1.19
N LEU A 40 -1.38 -7.31 0.78
CA LEU A 40 -0.72 -7.40 -0.53
C LEU A 40 -0.03 -8.75 -0.73
N LYS A 41 0.77 -9.21 0.25
CA LYS A 41 1.43 -10.53 0.18
C LYS A 41 0.46 -11.69 -0.01
N SER A 42 -0.72 -11.62 0.59
CA SER A 42 -1.71 -12.71 0.56
C SER A 42 -2.64 -12.64 -0.65
N LYS A 43 -3.06 -11.44 -1.05
CA LYS A 43 -4.16 -11.23 -2.01
C LYS A 43 -3.70 -10.66 -3.34
N ARG A 44 -2.64 -9.87 -3.34
CA ARG A 44 -2.11 -9.15 -4.50
C ARG A 44 -0.58 -9.24 -4.57
N PRO A 45 0.01 -10.45 -4.55
CA PRO A 45 1.46 -10.59 -4.59
C PRO A 45 2.08 -10.09 -5.90
N ASP A 46 1.29 -10.04 -6.99
CA ASP A 46 1.61 -9.40 -8.27
C ASP A 46 2.01 -7.93 -8.11
N LEU A 47 1.35 -7.21 -7.20
CA LEU A 47 1.66 -5.80 -6.93
C LEU A 47 2.98 -5.63 -6.16
N LEU A 48 3.58 -6.70 -5.68
CA LEU A 48 4.89 -6.68 -5.03
C LEU A 48 6.01 -7.09 -5.99
N GLU A 49 5.76 -7.31 -7.29
CA GLU A 49 6.78 -7.67 -8.27
C GLU A 49 7.51 -6.44 -8.85
N PHE A 50 7.95 -5.53 -7.98
CA PHE A 50 8.74 -4.35 -8.32
C PHE A 50 9.93 -4.20 -7.37
N GLY A 51 10.95 -3.47 -7.84
CA GLY A 51 12.17 -3.18 -7.08
C GLY A 51 12.82 -4.39 -6.40
N ASP A 52 13.72 -4.10 -5.46
CA ASP A 52 14.33 -5.11 -4.61
C ASP A 52 13.39 -5.51 -3.46
N VAL A 53 13.39 -6.79 -3.09
CA VAL A 53 12.55 -7.34 -2.02
C VAL A 53 12.70 -6.56 -0.71
N ALA A 54 13.92 -6.10 -0.40
CA ALA A 54 14.23 -5.32 0.79
C ALA A 54 13.62 -3.91 0.75
N GLU A 55 13.45 -3.34 -0.43
CA GLU A 55 13.00 -1.95 -0.64
C GLU A 55 11.48 -1.83 -0.82
N ARG A 56 10.75 -2.93 -1.01
CA ARG A 56 9.30 -2.90 -1.30
C ARG A 56 8.49 -2.23 -0.20
N HIS A 57 8.75 -2.58 1.07
CA HIS A 57 8.04 -1.97 2.18
C HIS A 57 8.37 -0.46 2.33
N PRO A 58 9.66 -0.04 2.35
CA PRO A 58 10.02 1.37 2.29
C PRO A 58 9.41 2.14 1.11
N SER A 59 9.39 1.53 -0.08
CA SER A 59 8.84 2.15 -1.29
C SER A 59 7.34 2.37 -1.18
N ILE A 60 6.59 1.37 -0.71
CA ILE A 60 5.14 1.50 -0.50
C ILE A 60 4.85 2.55 0.56
N HIS A 61 5.63 2.56 1.65
CA HIS A 61 5.50 3.58 2.68
C HIS A 61 5.62 4.98 2.09
N ALA A 62 6.70 5.25 1.34
CA ALA A 62 6.94 6.53 0.71
C ALA A 62 5.80 6.91 -0.26
N TRP A 63 5.31 5.96 -1.08
CA TRP A 63 4.21 6.23 -2.01
C TRP A 63 2.90 6.60 -1.32
N LEU A 64 2.61 6.01 -0.16
CA LEU A 64 1.41 6.32 0.61
C LEU A 64 1.51 7.68 1.32
N ILE A 65 2.70 8.06 1.78
CA ILE A 65 2.95 9.43 2.28
C ILE A 65 2.81 10.45 1.15
N ASP A 66 3.50 10.24 0.03
CA ASP A 66 3.51 11.16 -1.12
C ASP A 66 2.11 11.36 -1.73
N SER A 67 1.24 10.35 -1.62
CA SER A 67 -0.16 10.42 -2.07
C SER A 67 -1.14 10.93 -1.01
N GLY A 68 -0.66 11.30 0.17
CA GLY A 68 -1.45 11.84 1.28
C GLY A 68 -2.41 10.82 1.90
N ARG A 69 -2.10 9.52 1.80
CA ARG A 69 -2.92 8.44 2.37
C ARG A 69 -2.61 8.13 3.82
N ILE A 70 -1.39 8.45 4.24
CA ILE A 70 -0.94 8.41 5.63
C ILE A 70 -0.05 9.62 5.88
N GLU A 71 0.03 10.05 7.13
CA GLU A 71 1.00 11.06 7.57
C GLU A 71 2.37 10.40 7.74
N GLY A 72 3.43 11.17 7.49
CA GLY A 72 4.83 10.74 7.62
C GLY A 72 5.61 11.52 8.68
#